data_AF-A0A5C5VWP3-F1
#
_entry.id   AF-A0A5C5VWP3-F1
#
_cell.length_a   1.000
_cell.length_b   1.000
_cell.length_c   1.000
_cell.angle_alpha   90.00
_cell.angle_beta   90.00
_cell.angle_gamma   90.00
#
_symmetry.space_group_name_H-M   'P 1'
#
loop_
_entity.id
_entity.type
_entity.pdbx_description
1 polymer ?
#
loop_
_entity_poly.entity_id
_entity_poly.type
_entity_poly.pdbx_seq_one_letter_code
_entity_poly.pdbx_strand_id
1 'polypeptide(L)'
;MNDPELEAALDAQQTLVESSLPLVREVFLQAQRDRVAHPLVVLIDCEDELGGDVARGWLGDETVNDAIALQHAEQVAARENEAADEPEHDEDHDEPATTVYAHGIAWSEARGVLSAAFPYLEPILDMKPAPEGILVISITAGGASALTAPLSDE
;
A
#
# COMPACT_ATOMS: atom_id res chain seq x y z
N MET A 1 -16.42 -10.50 -20.80
CA MET A 1 -16.70 -11.41 -19.67
C MET A 1 -16.02 -10.72 -18.51
N ASN A 2 -16.80 -10.09 -17.62
CA ASN A 2 -16.23 -9.47 -16.43
C ASN A 2 -15.97 -10.61 -15.45
N ASP A 3 -14.73 -10.71 -15.01
CA ASP A 3 -14.31 -11.67 -13.99
C ASP A 3 -14.49 -10.99 -12.62
N PRO A 4 -15.48 -11.40 -11.81
CA PRO A 4 -15.78 -10.73 -10.55
C PRO A 4 -14.62 -10.83 -9.55
N GLU A 5 -13.78 -11.85 -9.64
CA GLU A 5 -12.61 -11.99 -8.76
C GLU A 5 -11.53 -10.96 -9.13
N LEU A 6 -11.37 -10.67 -10.44
CA LEU A 6 -10.48 -9.63 -10.92
C LEU A 6 -10.98 -8.23 -10.52
N GLU A 7 -12.28 -7.97 -10.62
CA GLU A 7 -12.87 -6.69 -10.19
C GLU A 7 -12.62 -6.46 -8.68
N ALA A 8 -12.90 -7.46 -7.84
CA ALA A 8 -12.65 -7.37 -6.41
C ALA A 8 -11.16 -7.15 -6.07
N ALA A 9 -10.24 -7.80 -6.79
CA ALA A 9 -8.81 -7.61 -6.60
C ALA A 9 -8.35 -6.19 -6.96
N LEU A 10 -8.87 -5.62 -8.05
CA LEU A 10 -8.56 -4.25 -8.47
C LEU A 10 -9.15 -3.24 -7.49
N ASP A 11 -10.39 -3.46 -7.04
CA ASP A 11 -11.04 -2.61 -6.03
C ASP A 11 -10.22 -2.61 -4.73
N ALA A 12 -9.80 -3.77 -4.24
CA ALA A 12 -8.94 -3.86 -3.05
C ALA A 12 -7.62 -3.08 -3.20
N GLN A 13 -6.98 -3.17 -4.38
CA GLN A 13 -5.75 -2.44 -4.67
C GLN A 13 -5.96 -0.93 -4.75
N GLN A 14 -7.09 -0.48 -5.31
CA GLN A 14 -7.45 0.93 -5.36
C GLN A 14 -7.76 1.46 -3.95
N THR A 15 -8.59 0.75 -3.19
CA THR A 15 -8.92 1.08 -1.79
C THR A 15 -7.67 1.19 -0.93
N LEU A 16 -6.71 0.26 -1.08
CA LEU A 16 -5.43 0.32 -0.37
C LEU A 16 -4.66 1.60 -0.67
N VAL A 17 -4.57 2.01 -1.94
CA VAL A 17 -3.87 3.24 -2.32
C VAL A 17 -4.60 4.49 -1.82
N GLU A 18 -5.92 4.54 -1.98
CA GLU A 18 -6.75 5.69 -1.59
C GLU A 18 -6.73 5.92 -0.07
N SER A 19 -6.93 4.86 0.71
CA SER A 19 -6.83 4.92 2.18
C SER A 19 -5.41 5.24 2.67
N SER A 20 -4.38 4.91 1.88
CA SER A 20 -2.97 5.14 2.22
C SER A 20 -2.37 6.40 1.60
N LEU A 21 -3.15 7.30 0.96
CA LEU A 21 -2.62 8.49 0.31
C LEU A 21 -1.73 9.38 1.21
N PRO A 22 -2.09 9.64 2.49
CA PRO A 22 -1.22 10.39 3.40
C PRO A 22 0.14 9.70 3.59
N LEU A 23 0.13 8.38 3.81
CA LEU A 23 1.32 7.56 4.01
C LEU A 23 2.21 7.51 2.75
N VAL A 24 1.60 7.33 1.58
CA VAL A 24 2.31 7.35 0.28
C VAL A 24 3.09 8.65 0.12
N ARG A 25 2.45 9.79 0.40
CA ARG A 25 3.09 11.09 0.27
C ARG A 25 4.20 11.28 1.29
N GLU A 26 3.97 10.90 2.54
CA GLU A 26 5.00 10.97 3.59
C GLU A 26 6.24 10.18 3.18
N VAL A 27 6.06 8.93 2.78
CA VAL A 27 7.15 8.03 2.37
C VAL A 27 7.87 8.56 1.13
N PHE A 28 7.13 9.06 0.14
CA PHE A 28 7.71 9.64 -1.05
C PHE A 28 8.55 10.90 -0.73
N LEU A 29 8.02 11.82 0.09
CA LEU A 29 8.75 13.00 0.53
C LEU A 29 9.98 12.63 1.35
N GLN A 30 9.88 11.61 2.20
CA GLN A 30 11.02 11.11 2.97
C GLN A 30 12.10 10.55 2.04
N ALA A 31 11.74 9.72 1.06
CA ALA A 31 12.68 9.22 0.05
C ALA A 31 13.37 10.35 -0.73
N GLN A 32 12.65 11.44 -1.05
CA GLN A 32 13.28 12.63 -1.64
C GLN A 32 14.28 13.31 -0.71
N ARG A 33 13.96 13.46 0.58
CA ARG A 33 14.89 14.04 1.59
C ARG A 33 16.16 13.19 1.70
N ASP A 34 15.99 11.87 1.62
CA ASP A 34 17.07 10.89 1.65
C ASP A 34 17.82 10.77 0.31
N ARG A 35 17.41 11.56 -0.69
CA ARG A 35 18.02 11.65 -2.03
C ARG A 35 17.96 10.33 -2.82
N VAL A 36 16.91 9.55 -2.61
CA VAL A 36 16.58 8.41 -3.46
C VAL A 36 16.34 8.92 -4.88
N ALA A 37 17.03 8.34 -5.86
CA ALA A 37 16.92 8.77 -7.26
C ALA A 37 15.63 8.25 -7.87
N HIS A 38 14.74 9.17 -8.29
CA HIS A 38 13.43 8.85 -8.87
C HIS A 38 12.65 7.86 -8.00
N PRO A 39 12.25 8.26 -6.77
CA PRO A 39 11.58 7.35 -5.86
C PRO A 39 10.22 6.93 -6.41
N LEU A 40 9.86 5.67 -6.21
CA LEU A 40 8.49 5.20 -6.27
C LEU A 40 8.12 4.60 -4.90
N VAL A 41 6.82 4.50 -4.63
CA VAL A 41 6.33 3.95 -3.36
C VAL A 41 5.80 2.54 -3.60
N VAL A 42 6.20 1.60 -2.75
CA VAL A 42 5.59 0.28 -2.67
C VAL A 42 4.69 0.26 -1.44
N LEU A 43 3.43 -0.16 -1.61
CA LEU A 43 2.50 -0.45 -0.54
C LEU A 43 2.24 -1.95 -0.51
N ILE A 44 2.28 -2.55 0.67
CA ILE A 44 2.04 -3.98 0.86
C ILE A 44 1.02 -4.13 1.97
N ASP A 45 -0.10 -4.79 1.66
CA ASP A 45 -1.02 -5.27 2.68
C ASP A 45 -0.36 -6.44 3.41
N CYS A 46 -0.04 -6.26 4.70
CA CYS A 46 0.66 -7.27 5.48
C CYS A 46 -0.26 -8.38 6.00
N GLU A 47 -1.58 -8.18 5.98
CA GLU A 47 -2.58 -9.10 6.53
C GLU A 47 -3.06 -10.11 5.49
N ASP A 48 -2.84 -9.82 4.21
CA ASP A 48 -3.09 -10.70 3.07
C ASP A 48 -2.09 -11.86 2.96
N GLU A 49 -2.48 -12.95 2.29
CA GLU A 49 -1.58 -14.10 2.05
C GLU A 49 -0.34 -13.69 1.23
N LEU A 50 -0.55 -13.12 0.03
CA LEU A 50 0.57 -12.72 -0.83
C LEU A 50 1.34 -11.53 -0.26
N GLY A 51 0.64 -10.49 0.19
CA GLY A 51 1.28 -9.29 0.70
C GLY A 51 2.04 -9.56 2.00
N GLY A 52 1.46 -10.34 2.92
CA GLY A 52 2.13 -10.81 4.12
C GLY A 52 3.40 -11.62 3.82
N ASP A 53 3.38 -12.53 2.84
CA ASP A 53 4.57 -13.28 2.45
C ASP A 53 5.68 -12.39 1.88
N VAL A 54 5.32 -11.41 1.04
CA VAL A 54 6.30 -10.44 0.52
C VAL A 54 6.87 -9.58 1.66
N ALA A 55 6.00 -9.05 2.53
CA ALA A 55 6.41 -8.24 3.67
C ALA A 55 7.34 -9.00 4.60
N ARG A 56 7.02 -10.26 4.95
CA ARG A 56 7.85 -11.13 5.78
C ARG A 56 9.18 -11.45 5.11
N GLY A 57 9.18 -11.68 3.80
CA GLY A 57 10.40 -11.89 3.03
C GLY A 57 11.34 -10.69 3.03
N TRP A 58 10.82 -9.47 3.18
CA TRP A 58 11.62 -8.23 3.16
C TRP A 58 12.00 -7.72 4.55
N LEU A 59 11.08 -7.81 5.52
CA LEU A 59 11.23 -7.23 6.85
C LEU A 59 11.55 -8.27 7.93
N GLY A 60 11.21 -9.54 7.68
CA GLY A 60 11.26 -10.62 8.66
C GLY A 60 9.92 -10.86 9.35
N ASP A 61 9.68 -12.12 9.73
CA ASP A 61 8.42 -12.58 10.31
C ASP A 61 8.03 -11.83 11.59
N GLU A 62 8.99 -11.64 12.49
CA GLU A 62 8.75 -11.00 13.80
C GLU A 62 8.28 -9.55 13.64
N THR A 63 8.94 -8.77 12.78
CA THR A 63 8.58 -7.37 12.54
C THR A 63 7.17 -7.21 11.96
N VAL A 64 6.79 -8.08 11.02
CA VAL A 64 5.43 -8.04 10.44
C VAL A 64 4.39 -8.43 11.48
N ASN A 65 4.62 -9.50 12.24
CA ASN A 65 3.68 -9.96 13.25
C ASN A 65 3.49 -8.94 14.39
N ASP A 66 4.57 -8.28 14.82
CA ASP A 66 4.51 -7.23 15.84
C ASP A 66 3.71 -6.01 15.36
N ALA A 67 3.89 -5.60 14.10
CA ALA A 67 3.14 -4.50 13.51
C ALA A 67 1.64 -4.80 13.42
N ILE A 68 1.27 -6.01 12.95
CA ILE A 68 -0.13 -6.45 12.89
C ILE A 68 -0.73 -6.48 14.30
N ALA A 69 -0.01 -7.04 15.27
CA ALA A 69 -0.49 -7.12 16.65
C ALA A 69 -0.72 -5.73 17.27
N LEU A 70 0.16 -4.77 17.00
CA LEU A 70 0.02 -3.39 17.48
C LEU A 70 -1.20 -2.71 16.85
N GLN A 71 -1.35 -2.81 15.53
CA GLN A 71 -2.49 -2.25 14.79
C GLN A 71 -3.82 -2.80 15.32
N HIS A 72 -3.91 -4.12 15.50
CA HIS A 72 -5.11 -4.77 16.04
C HIS A 72 -5.42 -4.31 17.47
N ALA A 73 -4.40 -4.15 18.32
CA ALA A 73 -4.59 -3.66 19.68
C ALA A 73 -5.09 -2.20 19.72
N GLU A 74 -4.56 -1.33 18.85
CA GLU A 74 -4.99 0.06 18.73
C GLU A 74 -6.44 0.16 18.24
N GLN A 75 -6.85 -0.66 17.27
CA GLN A 75 -8.23 -0.71 16.79
C GLN A 75 -9.22 -1.17 17.87
N VAL A 76 -8.85 -2.20 18.64
CA VAL A 76 -9.68 -2.66 19.76
C VAL A 76 -9.84 -1.52 20.77
N ALA A 77 -8.77 -0.81 21.11
CA ALA A 77 -8.83 0.32 22.03
C ALA A 77 -9.64 1.50 21.46
N ALA A 78 -9.55 1.78 20.16
CA ALA A 78 -10.32 2.84 19.50
C ALA A 78 -11.83 2.55 19.56
N ARG A 79 -12.24 1.32 19.21
CA ARG A 79 -13.65 0.90 19.26
C ARG A 79 -14.24 0.91 20.67
N GLU A 80 -13.44 0.58 21.68
CA GLU A 80 -13.86 0.69 23.08
C GLU A 80 -14.10 2.14 23.52
N ASN A 81 -13.38 3.10 22.94
CA ASN A 81 -13.55 4.53 23.21
C ASN A 81 -14.72 5.16 22.42
N GLU A 82 -14.98 4.70 21.19
CA GLU A 82 -16.08 5.21 20.33
C GLU A 82 -17.47 4.74 20.79
N ALA A 83 -17.59 3.58 21.46
CA ALA A 83 -18.85 3.09 22.00
C ALA A 83 -19.46 3.96 23.13
N ALA A 84 -18.83 5.09 23.47
CA ALA A 84 -19.29 6.05 24.47
C ALA A 84 -20.00 7.29 23.90
N ASP A 85 -19.93 7.56 22.58
CA ASP A 85 -20.67 8.64 21.90
C ASP A 85 -21.72 8.04 20.94
N GLU A 86 -22.97 8.53 20.98
CA GLU A 86 -24.09 7.99 20.21
C GLU A 86 -23.86 8.11 18.69
N PRO A 87 -24.20 7.10 17.86
CA PRO A 87 -23.88 7.10 16.45
C PRO A 87 -24.94 7.89 15.67
N GLU A 88 -24.62 9.13 15.29
CA GLU A 88 -25.27 9.75 14.14
C GLU A 88 -24.62 9.18 12.87
N HIS A 89 -25.45 8.56 12.01
CA HIS A 89 -25.07 7.87 10.79
C HIS A 89 -24.10 8.66 9.91
N ASP A 90 -22.93 8.08 9.64
CA ASP A 90 -22.37 8.08 8.29
C ASP A 90 -22.22 6.61 7.87
N GLU A 91 -22.88 6.21 6.79
CA GLU A 91 -22.81 4.87 6.19
C GLU A 91 -21.54 4.71 5.32
N ASP A 92 -20.47 5.44 5.65
CA ASP A 92 -19.16 5.14 5.09
C ASP A 92 -18.60 3.97 5.90
N HIS A 93 -18.68 2.79 5.30
CA HIS A 93 -18.03 1.58 5.76
C HIS A 93 -16.52 1.88 5.95
N ASP A 94 -16.12 2.32 7.14
CA ASP A 94 -14.73 2.25 7.60
C ASP A 94 -14.37 0.77 7.71
N GLU A 95 -14.01 0.17 6.58
CA GLU A 95 -13.33 -1.12 6.60
C GLU A 95 -12.13 -0.99 7.53
N PRO A 96 -11.91 -1.97 8.43
CA PRO A 96 -10.84 -1.88 9.42
C PRO A 96 -9.52 -1.62 8.70
N ALA A 97 -8.81 -0.57 9.10
CA ALA A 97 -7.54 -0.18 8.50
C ALA A 97 -6.54 -1.34 8.58
N THR A 98 -6.23 -1.96 7.44
CA THR A 98 -5.26 -3.05 7.37
C THR A 98 -3.85 -2.56 7.75
N THR A 99 -3.00 -3.48 8.19
CA THR A 99 -1.58 -3.19 8.45
C THR A 99 -0.83 -3.03 7.13
N VAL A 100 -0.46 -1.79 6.80
CA VAL A 100 0.23 -1.48 5.53
C VAL A 100 1.72 -1.24 5.77
N TYR A 101 2.56 -1.93 4.99
CA TYR A 101 3.96 -1.56 4.85
C TYR A 101 4.16 -0.64 3.64
N ALA A 102 4.77 0.52 3.87
CA ALA A 102 5.07 1.49 2.82
C ALA A 102 6.58 1.76 2.71
N HIS A 103 7.12 1.70 1.49
CA HIS A 103 8.55 1.88 1.26
C HIS A 103 8.85 2.71 0.01
N GLY A 104 9.72 3.71 0.16
CA GLY A 104 10.23 4.53 -0.93
C GLY A 104 11.51 3.93 -1.49
N ILE A 105 11.44 3.40 -2.70
CA ILE A 105 12.53 2.68 -3.36
C ILE A 105 12.98 3.41 -4.64
N ALA A 106 14.28 3.32 -4.96
CA ALA A 106 14.80 3.89 -6.20
C ALA A 106 14.23 3.13 -7.41
N TRP A 107 13.82 3.85 -8.46
CA TRP A 107 13.28 3.25 -9.68
C TRP A 107 14.15 2.11 -10.25
N SER A 108 15.47 2.33 -10.29
CA SER A 108 16.42 1.34 -10.81
C SER A 108 16.45 0.05 -9.99
N GLU A 109 16.24 0.15 -8.69
CA GLU A 109 16.21 -0.98 -7.78
C GLU A 109 14.86 -1.70 -7.86
N ALA A 110 13.77 -0.93 -7.87
CA ALA A 110 12.41 -1.43 -8.06
C ALA A 110 12.28 -2.23 -9.36
N ARG A 111 12.89 -1.78 -10.46
CA ARG A 111 12.94 -2.53 -11.73
C ARG A 111 13.61 -3.90 -11.58
N GLY A 112 14.62 -4.05 -10.72
CA GLY A 112 15.25 -5.34 -10.48
C GLY A 112 14.38 -6.26 -9.63
N VAL A 113 13.91 -5.76 -8.50
CA VAL A 113 13.19 -6.56 -7.50
C VAL A 113 11.77 -6.87 -7.93
N LEU A 114 11.02 -5.86 -8.38
CA LEU A 114 9.61 -5.99 -8.72
C LEU A 114 9.39 -6.74 -10.03
N SER A 115 10.25 -6.57 -11.04
CA SER A 115 10.15 -7.36 -12.28
C SER A 115 10.48 -8.84 -12.06
N ALA A 116 11.39 -9.15 -11.12
CA ALA A 116 11.67 -10.53 -10.77
C ALA A 116 10.49 -11.21 -10.05
N ALA A 117 9.81 -10.48 -9.17
CA ALA A 117 8.65 -10.98 -8.42
C ALA A 117 7.34 -10.95 -9.24
N PHE A 118 7.15 -9.90 -10.05
CA PHE A 118 5.96 -9.60 -10.83
C PHE A 118 6.35 -9.22 -12.27
N PRO A 119 6.68 -10.20 -13.13
CA PRO A 119 7.21 -9.93 -14.47
C PRO A 119 6.28 -9.07 -15.35
N TYR A 120 4.98 -9.11 -15.12
CA TYR A 120 4.01 -8.30 -15.86
C TYR A 120 4.12 -6.79 -15.57
N LEU A 121 4.84 -6.36 -14.52
CA LEU A 121 5.12 -4.96 -14.25
C LEU A 121 6.29 -4.40 -15.09
N GLU A 122 7.08 -5.26 -15.75
CA GLU A 122 8.22 -4.82 -16.58
C GLU A 122 7.88 -3.70 -17.57
N PRO A 123 6.79 -3.75 -18.36
CA PRO A 123 6.47 -2.68 -19.30
C PRO A 123 6.26 -1.32 -18.62
N ILE A 124 5.78 -1.33 -17.37
CA ILE A 124 5.53 -0.12 -16.59
C ILE A 124 6.84 0.42 -16.00
N LEU A 125 7.67 -0.47 -15.47
CA LEU A 125 8.96 -0.15 -14.87
C LEU A 125 10.04 0.23 -15.93
N ASP A 126 9.80 -0.12 -17.19
CA ASP A 126 10.63 0.28 -18.33
C ASP A 126 10.28 1.67 -18.87
N MET A 127 9.11 2.21 -18.53
CA MET A 127 8.75 3.59 -18.83
C MET A 127 9.54 4.56 -17.94
N LYS A 128 9.61 5.83 -18.34
CA LYS A 128 10.17 6.87 -17.47
C LYS A 128 9.14 7.23 -16.38
N PRO A 129 9.59 7.62 -15.17
CA PRO A 129 8.69 8.15 -14.16
C PRO A 129 7.87 9.30 -14.74
N ALA A 130 6.56 9.27 -14.53
CA ALA A 130 5.70 10.40 -14.88
C ALA A 130 6.15 11.63 -14.07
N PRO A 131 6.23 12.83 -14.68
CA PRO A 131 6.61 14.05 -13.96
C PRO A 131 5.49 14.54 -13.03
N GLU A 132 4.24 14.12 -13.29
CA GLU A 132 3.03 14.56 -12.60
C GLU A 132 2.42 13.37 -11.85
N GLY A 133 2.96 13.07 -10.66
CA GLY A 133 2.41 12.07 -9.76
C GLY A 133 3.46 11.22 -9.06
N ILE A 134 3.00 10.41 -8.12
CA ILE A 134 3.79 9.40 -7.43
C ILE A 134 3.39 8.05 -8.02
N LEU A 135 4.35 7.32 -8.60
CA LEU A 135 4.09 5.92 -8.96
C LEU A 135 4.02 5.10 -7.67
N VAL A 136 2.90 4.42 -7.49
CA VAL A 136 2.64 3.52 -6.37
C VAL A 136 2.50 2.10 -6.91
N ILE A 137 3.22 1.16 -6.32
CA ILE A 137 3.03 -0.27 -6.54
C ILE A 137 2.30 -0.82 -5.32
N SER A 138 1.02 -1.14 -5.45
CA SER A 138 0.27 -1.83 -4.39
C SER A 138 0.43 -3.34 -4.55
N ILE A 139 0.55 -4.06 -3.44
CA ILE A 139 0.64 -5.52 -3.39
C ILE A 139 -0.39 -6.02 -2.39
N THR A 140 -1.37 -6.78 -2.88
CA THR A 140 -2.45 -7.40 -2.10
C THR A 140 -2.57 -8.87 -2.50
N ALA A 141 -3.54 -9.60 -1.96
CA ALA A 141 -3.84 -10.99 -2.33
C ALA A 141 -4.02 -11.19 -3.86
N GLY A 142 -4.52 -10.18 -4.58
CA GLY A 142 -4.74 -10.20 -6.02
C GLY A 142 -3.47 -10.05 -6.89
N GLY A 143 -2.31 -9.83 -6.26
CA GLY A 143 -1.07 -9.51 -6.96
C GLY A 143 -0.64 -8.07 -6.75
N ALA A 144 0.21 -7.60 -7.66
CA ALA A 144 0.73 -6.25 -7.65
C ALA A 144 0.08 -5.41 -8.75
N SER A 145 -0.19 -4.15 -8.46
CA SER A 145 -0.69 -3.19 -9.44
C SER A 145 0.07 -1.88 -9.37
N ALA A 146 0.20 -1.24 -10.53
CA ALA A 146 0.81 0.08 -10.64
C ALA A 146 -0.29 1.15 -10.77
N LEU A 147 -0.31 2.07 -9.81
CA LEU A 147 -1.23 3.19 -9.74
C LEU A 147 -0.47 4.51 -9.66
N THR A 148 -1.11 5.60 -10.06
CA THR A 148 -0.56 6.95 -9.91
C THR A 148 -1.31 7.68 -8.83
N ALA A 149 -0.63 8.03 -7.74
CA ALA A 149 -1.18 8.86 -6.68
C ALA A 149 -0.85 10.35 -6.93
N PRO A 150 -1.73 11.28 -6.52
CA PRO A 150 -1.48 12.70 -6.68
C PRO A 150 -0.41 13.20 -5.70
N LEU A 151 0.41 14.13 -6.18
CA LEU A 151 1.45 14.80 -5.39
C LEU A 151 0.87 15.79 -4.35
N SER A 152 -0.35 16.30 -4.59
CA SER A 152 -1.06 17.28 -3.74
C SER A 152 -2.55 16.94 -3.64
N ASP A 153 -3.26 17.56 -2.68
CA ASP A 153 -4.72 17.42 -2.45
C ASP A 153 -5.59 18.32 -3.34
N GLU A 154 -5.07 18.82 -4.47
CA GLU A 154 -5.82 19.75 -5.35
C GLU A 154 -6.84 19.05 -6.25
#